data_AF-A0A1H2SJT3-F1
#
_entry.id   AF-A0A1H2SJT3-F1
#
_cell.length_a   1.000
_cell.length_b   1.000
_cell.length_c   1.000
_cell.angle_alpha   90.00
_cell.angle_beta   90.00
_cell.angle_gamma   90.00
#
_symmetry.space_group_name_H-M   'P 1'
#
loop_
_entity.id
_entity.type
_entity.pdbx_description
1 polymer ?
#
loop_
_entity_poly.entity_id
_entity_poly.type
_entity_poly.pdbx_seq_one_letter_code
_entity_poly.pdbx_strand_id
1 'polypeptide(L)'
;MTHGLDVNIQVVSPLFRDEYMPQYASAGAAGMDLRACLDGPVEFRPGTHLRVPTGIAIGLPRQDVVALVYARSGWAAKHGIALTNGVGVIDSDYTGEIQVLLSHHGDSTVVIEPGDRIAQLVVAPIYVVHWRRVESLAATERGEGGFGSTGTR
;
A
#
# COMPACT_ATOMS: atom_id res chain seq x y z
N MET A 1 4.66 -19.21 -18.11
CA MET A 1 3.32 -19.20 -17.48
C MET A 1 3.50 -18.72 -16.05
N THR A 2 3.20 -17.47 -15.74
CA THR A 2 3.12 -17.03 -14.34
C THR A 2 1.99 -17.83 -13.69
N HIS A 3 2.32 -18.73 -12.77
CA HIS A 3 1.32 -19.42 -11.98
C HIS A 3 0.60 -18.36 -11.14
N GLY A 4 -0.73 -18.35 -11.18
CA GLY A 4 -1.52 -17.49 -10.30
C GLY A 4 -1.19 -17.80 -8.84
N LEU A 5 -1.28 -16.78 -7.99
CA LEU A 5 -1.12 -16.93 -6.54
C LEU A 5 -2.51 -16.83 -5.91
N ASP A 6 -2.94 -17.89 -5.24
CA ASP A 6 -4.17 -17.86 -4.46
C ASP A 6 -3.89 -17.18 -3.11
N VAL A 7 -4.67 -16.15 -2.80
CA VAL A 7 -4.62 -15.42 -1.52
C VAL A 7 -5.98 -15.50 -0.87
N ASN A 8 -6.03 -15.95 0.38
CA ASN A 8 -7.27 -15.99 1.13
C ASN A 8 -7.68 -14.57 1.50
N ILE A 9 -8.96 -14.26 1.37
CA ILE A 9 -9.54 -12.97 1.77
C ILE A 9 -10.76 -13.21 2.66
N GLN A 10 -10.83 -12.47 3.76
CA GLN A 10 -11.95 -12.48 4.69
C GLN A 10 -12.59 -11.10 4.69
N VAL A 11 -13.91 -11.05 4.49
CA VAL A 11 -14.70 -9.85 4.77
C VAL A 11 -14.88 -9.74 6.28
N VAL A 12 -14.47 -8.62 6.86
CA VAL A 12 -14.45 -8.39 8.31
C VAL A 12 -15.34 -7.23 8.76
N SER A 13 -15.93 -6.48 7.82
CA SER A 13 -16.86 -5.38 8.10
C SER A 13 -18.24 -5.64 7.52
N PRO A 14 -19.33 -5.37 8.28
CA PRO A 14 -20.69 -5.45 7.75
C PRO A 14 -21.02 -4.33 6.73
N LEU A 15 -20.16 -3.30 6.65
CA LEU A 15 -20.29 -2.20 5.69
C LEU A 15 -19.67 -2.54 4.33
N PHE A 16 -18.97 -3.68 4.24
CA PHE A 16 -18.35 -4.13 3.01
C PHE A 16 -19.42 -4.46 1.96
N ARG A 17 -19.17 -4.07 0.71
CA ARG A 17 -20.01 -4.36 -0.44
C ARG A 17 -19.19 -5.19 -1.43
N ASP A 18 -19.82 -6.09 -2.17
CA ASP A 18 -19.10 -6.96 -3.11
C ASP A 18 -18.29 -6.18 -4.17
N GLU A 19 -18.76 -4.99 -4.55
CA GLU A 19 -18.04 -4.05 -5.44
C GLU A 19 -16.73 -3.50 -4.84
N TYR A 20 -16.50 -3.71 -3.54
CA TYR A 20 -15.27 -3.36 -2.83
C TYR A 20 -14.22 -4.46 -2.89
N MET A 21 -14.55 -5.63 -3.45
CA MET A 21 -13.58 -6.68 -3.67
C MET A 21 -12.43 -6.16 -4.54
N PRO A 22 -11.15 -6.29 -4.11
CA PRO A 22 -10.02 -5.87 -4.91
C PRO A 22 -9.97 -6.63 -6.22
N GLN A 23 -9.90 -5.89 -7.33
CA GLN A 23 -9.86 -6.45 -8.68
C GLN A 23 -8.86 -5.67 -9.52
N TYR A 24 -8.22 -6.36 -10.46
CA TYR A 24 -7.35 -5.72 -11.45
C TYR A 24 -8.20 -4.90 -12.42
N ALA A 25 -7.94 -3.59 -12.50
CA ALA A 25 -8.71 -2.68 -13.33
C ALA A 25 -8.50 -2.89 -14.85
N SER A 26 -7.39 -3.54 -15.24
CA SER A 26 -7.10 -3.91 -16.62
C SER A 26 -6.19 -5.14 -16.65
N ALA A 27 -6.06 -5.78 -17.81
CA ALA A 27 -5.20 -6.96 -17.98
C ALA A 27 -3.71 -6.71 -17.69
N GLY A 28 -3.26 -5.45 -17.73
CA GLY A 28 -1.87 -5.06 -17.43
C GLY A 28 -1.69 -4.38 -16.08
N ALA A 29 -2.72 -4.31 -15.24
CA ALA A 29 -2.63 -3.66 -13.95
C ALA A 29 -1.75 -4.48 -12.98
N ALA A 30 -0.80 -3.81 -12.32
CA ALA A 30 0.04 -4.44 -11.31
C ALA A 30 -0.62 -4.50 -9.93
N GLY A 31 -1.53 -3.56 -9.65
CA GLY A 31 -2.23 -3.45 -8.38
C GLY A 31 -3.74 -3.44 -8.52
N MET A 32 -4.41 -3.67 -7.39
CA MET A 32 -5.87 -3.69 -7.25
C MET A 32 -6.28 -2.52 -6.35
N ASP A 33 -7.29 -1.74 -6.76
CA ASP A 33 -7.76 -0.61 -5.95
C ASP A 33 -8.34 -1.13 -4.61
N LEU A 34 -7.96 -0.47 -3.51
CA LEU A 34 -8.57 -0.64 -2.18
C LEU A 34 -9.60 0.47 -1.97
N ARG A 35 -10.76 0.11 -1.44
CA ARG A 35 -11.88 1.03 -1.27
C ARG A 35 -12.16 1.37 0.20
N ALA A 36 -12.69 2.56 0.43
CA ALA A 36 -13.10 3.03 1.75
C ALA A 36 -14.37 2.30 2.22
N CYS A 37 -14.25 1.51 3.28
CA CYS A 37 -15.38 0.79 3.89
C CYS A 37 -15.95 1.60 5.06
N LEU A 38 -16.66 2.68 4.73
CA LEU A 38 -17.16 3.68 5.67
C LEU A 38 -18.68 3.62 5.80
N ASP A 39 -19.20 4.05 6.96
CA ASP A 39 -20.65 4.18 7.24
C ASP A 39 -21.25 5.45 6.60
N GLY A 40 -20.40 6.43 6.29
CA GLY A 40 -20.78 7.68 5.64
C GLY A 40 -19.57 8.50 5.19
N PRO A 41 -19.79 9.65 4.53
CA PRO A 41 -18.74 10.53 4.07
C PRO A 41 -17.88 11.07 5.22
N VAL A 42 -16.58 11.21 4.97
CA VAL A 42 -15.62 11.78 5.92
C VAL A 42 -14.91 12.98 5.28
N GLU A 43 -14.98 14.13 5.93
CA GLU A 43 -14.15 15.28 5.57
C GLU A 43 -12.68 15.01 5.90
N PHE A 44 -11.82 15.15 4.90
CA PHE A 44 -10.38 15.05 5.05
C PHE A 44 -9.74 16.42 4.81
N ARG A 45 -9.36 17.08 5.91
CA ARG A 45 -8.85 18.46 5.88
C ARG A 45 -7.34 18.50 5.66
N PRO A 46 -6.80 19.53 4.97
CA PRO A 46 -5.37 19.76 4.86
C PRO A 46 -4.65 19.71 6.21
N GLY A 47 -3.46 19.10 6.22
CA GLY A 47 -2.61 18.97 7.42
C GLY A 47 -3.06 17.90 8.42
N THR A 48 -4.12 17.14 8.12
CA THR A 48 -4.61 16.06 8.99
C THR A 48 -4.20 14.68 8.50
N HIS A 49 -4.41 13.68 9.36
CA HIS A 49 -4.21 12.27 9.06
C HIS A 49 -5.52 11.52 9.28
N LEU A 50 -5.78 10.51 8.44
CA LEU A 50 -6.93 9.62 8.58
C LEU A 50 -6.48 8.17 8.48
N ARG A 51 -7.15 7.32 9.25
CA ARG A 51 -7.09 5.86 9.08
C ARG A 51 -8.42 5.41 8.49
N VAL A 52 -8.39 4.87 7.28
CA VAL A 52 -9.59 4.46 6.56
C VAL A 52 -9.65 2.93 6.45
N PRO A 53 -10.70 2.29 7.00
CA PRO A 53 -10.89 0.85 6.90
C PRO A 53 -11.20 0.40 5.46
N THR A 54 -10.80 -0.82 5.12
CA THR A 54 -11.09 -1.44 3.81
C THR A 54 -12.16 -2.52 3.87
N GLY A 55 -12.50 -2.98 5.08
CA GLY A 55 -13.47 -4.05 5.32
C GLY A 55 -12.94 -5.45 5.02
N ILE A 56 -11.66 -5.60 4.68
CA ILE A 56 -11.06 -6.89 4.32
C ILE A 56 -9.80 -7.17 5.15
N ALA A 57 -9.63 -8.45 5.48
CA ALA A 57 -8.37 -9.03 5.92
C ALA A 57 -7.90 -10.02 4.86
N ILE A 58 -6.58 -10.22 4.73
CA ILE A 58 -6.01 -11.21 3.81
C ILE A 58 -5.13 -12.19 4.57
N GLY A 59 -4.99 -13.39 4.02
CA GLY A 59 -4.02 -14.39 4.47
C GLY A 59 -3.08 -14.74 3.32
N LEU A 60 -1.85 -14.23 3.36
CA LEU A 60 -0.84 -14.56 2.36
C LEU A 60 -0.33 -15.98 2.62
N PRO A 61 -0.10 -16.79 1.57
CA PRO A 61 0.11 -18.22 1.74
C PRO A 61 1.50 -18.59 2.27
N ARG A 62 2.49 -17.68 2.18
CA ARG A 62 3.91 -17.97 2.43
C ARG A 62 4.67 -16.74 2.92
N GLN A 63 5.75 -16.98 3.66
CA GLN A 63 6.65 -15.94 4.20
C GLN A 63 7.43 -15.17 3.12
N ASP A 64 7.62 -15.74 1.94
CA ASP A 64 8.32 -15.11 0.81
C ASP A 64 7.40 -14.23 -0.05
N VAL A 65 6.19 -13.93 0.43
CA VAL A 65 5.20 -13.08 -0.25
C VAL A 65 4.80 -11.94 0.67
N VAL A 66 4.73 -10.73 0.10
CA VAL A 66 4.24 -9.52 0.78
C VAL A 66 3.09 -8.92 -0.03
N ALA A 67 2.15 -8.26 0.67
CA ALA A 67 1.23 -7.33 0.02
C ALA A 67 1.61 -5.90 0.39
N LEU A 68 1.70 -5.03 -0.62
CA LEU A 68 2.16 -3.67 -0.51
C LEU A 68 1.02 -2.72 -0.84
N VAL A 69 0.71 -1.82 0.09
CA VAL A 69 -0.28 -0.76 -0.10
C VAL A 69 0.44 0.49 -0.58
N TYR A 70 0.06 0.95 -1.77
CA TYR A 70 0.58 2.16 -2.41
C TYR A 70 -0.50 3.24 -2.51
N ALA A 71 -0.08 4.50 -2.49
CA ALA A 71 -0.94 5.61 -2.86
C ALA A 71 -1.39 5.48 -4.33
N ARG A 72 -2.58 6.00 -4.64
CA ARG A 72 -3.04 6.15 -6.02
C ARG A 72 -2.45 7.44 -6.59
N SER A 73 -1.82 7.36 -7.76
CA SER A 73 -1.15 8.51 -8.39
C SER A 73 -2.09 9.71 -8.58
N GLY A 74 -3.34 9.46 -8.96
CA GLY A 74 -4.35 10.51 -9.11
C GLY A 74 -4.71 11.23 -7.79
N TRP A 75 -4.72 10.51 -6.67
CA TRP A 75 -4.97 11.11 -5.34
C TRP A 75 -3.79 11.99 -4.92
N ALA A 76 -2.57 11.49 -5.08
CA ALA A 76 -1.36 12.24 -4.80
C ALA A 76 -1.27 13.51 -5.67
N ALA A 77 -1.47 13.39 -6.98
CA ALA A 77 -1.31 14.51 -7.91
C ALA A 77 -2.42 15.57 -7.82
N LYS A 78 -3.68 15.17 -7.58
CA LYS A 78 -4.83 16.09 -7.60
C LYS A 78 -5.14 16.70 -6.23
N HIS A 79 -4.89 15.95 -5.16
CA HIS A 79 -5.32 16.32 -3.82
C HIS A 79 -4.16 16.40 -2.81
N GLY A 80 -2.93 16.10 -3.21
CA GLY A 80 -1.80 16.07 -2.29
C GLY A 80 -1.96 15.01 -1.19
N ILE A 81 -2.73 13.94 -1.44
CA ILE A 81 -2.93 12.88 -0.46
C ILE A 81 -1.89 11.78 -0.65
N ALA A 82 -1.18 11.44 0.42
CA ALA A 82 -0.17 10.40 0.46
C ALA A 82 -0.51 9.34 1.52
N LEU A 83 0.25 8.25 1.54
CA LEU A 83 0.24 7.33 2.67
C LEU A 83 1.15 7.87 3.77
N THR A 84 0.66 7.96 5.00
CA THR A 84 1.44 8.47 6.15
C THR A 84 2.68 7.61 6.41
N ASN A 85 2.60 6.31 6.13
CA ASN A 85 3.70 5.34 6.27
C ASN A 85 4.51 5.14 4.97
N GLY A 86 4.26 5.93 3.92
CA GLY A 86 4.91 5.80 2.61
C GLY A 86 4.40 4.60 1.81
N VAL A 87 4.68 3.39 2.27
CA VAL A 87 4.17 2.12 1.72
C VAL A 87 3.67 1.26 2.87
N GLY A 88 2.44 0.78 2.78
CA GLY A 88 1.95 -0.23 3.73
C GLY A 88 2.57 -1.58 3.41
N VAL A 89 3.20 -2.20 4.40
CA VAL A 89 3.76 -3.55 4.30
C VAL A 89 2.82 -4.48 5.06
N ILE A 90 2.22 -5.43 4.36
CA ILE A 90 1.34 -6.45 4.94
C ILE A 90 2.12 -7.76 4.98
N ASP A 91 2.50 -8.15 6.19
CA ASP A 91 3.25 -9.37 6.48
C ASP A 91 2.37 -10.63 6.27
N SER A 92 3.01 -11.76 6.01
CA SER A 92 2.29 -13.00 5.68
C SER A 92 1.49 -13.58 6.84
N ASP A 93 1.87 -13.26 8.08
CA ASP A 93 1.21 -13.68 9.31
C ASP A 93 0.22 -12.63 9.85
N TYR A 94 0.06 -11.49 9.15
CA TYR A 94 -0.94 -10.50 9.50
C TYR A 94 -2.32 -10.88 8.96
N THR A 95 -3.27 -11.14 9.86
CA THR A 95 -4.66 -11.49 9.54
C THR A 95 -5.67 -10.45 9.99
N GLY A 96 -5.19 -9.25 10.34
CA GLY A 96 -6.05 -8.12 10.70
C GLY A 96 -6.65 -7.43 9.47
N GLU A 97 -7.59 -6.53 9.72
CA GLU A 97 -8.14 -5.69 8.65
C GLU A 97 -7.07 -4.77 8.06
N ILE A 98 -6.96 -4.72 6.73
CA ILE A 98 -6.10 -3.76 6.06
C ILE A 98 -6.67 -2.35 6.30
N GLN A 99 -5.89 -1.50 6.95
CA GLN A 99 -6.22 -0.09 7.17
C GLN A 99 -5.33 0.79 6.29
N VAL A 100 -5.92 1.78 5.62
CA VAL A 100 -5.17 2.75 4.80
C VAL A 100 -4.88 3.98 5.64
N LEU A 101 -3.59 4.28 5.85
CA LEU A 101 -3.14 5.44 6.62
C LEU A 101 -2.83 6.59 5.68
N LEU A 102 -3.65 7.63 5.70
CA LEU A 102 -3.57 8.76 4.78
C LEU A 102 -3.08 10.02 5.47
N SER A 103 -2.29 10.83 4.75
CA SER A 103 -1.91 12.19 5.13
C SER A 103 -2.31 13.18 4.03
N HIS A 104 -2.89 14.31 4.43
CA HIS A 104 -3.36 15.32 3.48
C HIS A 104 -2.40 16.51 3.41
N HIS A 105 -1.70 16.65 2.28
CA HIS A 105 -0.74 17.73 2.02
C HIS A 105 -1.25 18.76 0.99
N GLY A 106 -2.50 18.63 0.55
CA GLY A 106 -3.17 19.59 -0.32
C GLY A 106 -3.58 20.87 0.39
N ASP A 107 -4.34 21.71 -0.32
CA ASP A 107 -4.77 23.04 0.12
C ASP A 107 -6.28 23.16 0.35
N SER A 108 -7.05 22.13 -0.04
CA SER A 108 -8.50 22.14 -0.05
C SER A 108 -9.05 20.84 0.54
N THR A 109 -10.10 20.93 1.35
CA THR A 109 -10.76 19.75 1.94
C THR A 109 -11.27 18.80 0.86
N VAL A 110 -11.00 17.51 1.05
CA VAL A 110 -11.55 16.41 0.23
C VAL A 110 -12.59 15.67 1.06
N VAL A 111 -13.68 15.24 0.43
CA VAL A 111 -14.63 14.31 1.05
C VAL A 111 -14.31 12.92 0.56
N ILE A 112 -14.10 11.98 1.48
CA ILE A 112 -13.95 10.55 1.17
C ILE A 112 -15.32 9.92 1.32
N GLU A 113 -15.87 9.43 0.21
CA GLU A 113 -17.17 8.75 0.19
C GLU A 113 -17.01 7.25 0.46
N PRO A 114 -18.02 6.56 1.03
CA PRO A 114 -18.05 5.11 1.05
C PRO A 114 -17.85 4.53 -0.36
N GLY A 115 -16.90 3.60 -0.49
CA GLY A 115 -16.57 2.96 -1.77
C GLY A 115 -15.56 3.72 -2.63
N ASP A 116 -15.09 4.90 -2.21
CA ASP A 116 -14.01 5.59 -2.90
C ASP A 116 -12.74 4.75 -2.93
N ARG A 117 -12.04 4.80 -4.06
CA ARG A 117 -10.76 4.13 -4.24
C ARG A 117 -9.66 4.99 -3.63
N ILE A 118 -9.12 4.56 -2.50
CA ILE A 118 -8.24 5.36 -1.63
C ILE A 118 -6.77 4.95 -1.71
N ALA A 119 -6.49 3.70 -2.05
CA ALA A 119 -5.15 3.13 -2.20
C ALA A 119 -5.17 2.01 -3.24
N GLN A 120 -4.02 1.38 -3.47
CA GLN A 120 -3.93 0.18 -4.30
C GLN A 120 -3.02 -0.86 -3.64
N LEU A 121 -3.39 -2.13 -3.76
CA LEU A 121 -2.66 -3.29 -3.23
C LEU A 121 -1.87 -3.96 -4.35
N VAL A 122 -0.58 -4.21 -4.13
CA VAL A 122 0.30 -4.97 -5.03
C VAL A 122 0.87 -6.15 -4.26
N VAL A 123 0.74 -7.37 -4.80
CA VAL A 123 1.34 -8.57 -4.19
C VAL A 123 2.66 -8.87 -4.90
N ALA A 124 3.73 -9.08 -4.13
CA ALA A 124 5.07 -9.26 -4.67
C ALA A 124 5.86 -10.34 -3.91
N PRO A 125 6.83 -11.00 -4.56
CA PRO A 125 7.79 -11.84 -3.86
C PRO A 125 8.79 -10.98 -3.07
N ILE A 126 9.27 -11.51 -1.94
CA ILE A 126 10.38 -10.95 -1.15
C ILE A 126 11.43 -12.02 -0.88
N TYR A 127 12.62 -11.58 -0.49
CA TYR A 127 13.65 -12.47 0.01
C TYR A 127 13.56 -12.61 1.54
N VAL A 128 13.59 -13.84 2.03
CA VAL A 128 13.84 -14.13 3.45
C VAL A 128 15.35 -14.07 3.67
N VAL A 129 15.84 -13.03 4.35
CA VAL A 129 17.26 -12.74 4.49
C VAL A 129 17.87 -13.42 5.72
N HIS A 130 19.02 -14.06 5.55
CA HIS A 130 19.88 -14.53 6.64
C HIS A 130 21.14 -13.67 6.72
N TRP A 131 21.36 -13.03 7.87
CA TRP A 131 22.49 -12.14 8.06
C TRP A 131 23.80 -12.90 8.32
N ARG A 132 24.89 -12.49 7.64
CA ARG A 132 26.26 -12.95 7.91
C ARG A 132 27.15 -11.77 8.29
N ARG A 133 27.57 -11.69 9.55
CA ARG A 133 28.48 -10.65 10.04
C ARG A 133 29.90 -10.89 9.49
N VAL A 134 30.55 -9.83 9.01
CA VAL A 134 31.93 -9.82 8.49
C VAL A 134 32.70 -8.62 9.05
N GLU A 135 34.03 -8.64 8.99
CA GLU A 135 34.88 -7.53 9.45
C GLU A 135 34.92 -6.36 8.45
N SER A 136 34.82 -6.65 7.16
CA SER A 136 34.79 -5.64 6.09
C SER A 136 33.98 -6.12 4.88
N LEU A 137 33.42 -5.17 4.11
CA LEU A 137 32.75 -5.42 2.84
C LEU A 137 33.76 -5.29 1.68
N ALA A 138 33.49 -5.96 0.56
CA ALA A 138 34.30 -5.80 -0.65
C ALA A 138 34.18 -4.37 -1.20
N ALA A 139 35.30 -3.79 -1.64
CA ALA A 139 35.30 -2.47 -2.27
C ALA A 139 34.49 -2.48 -3.57
N THR A 140 33.76 -1.39 -3.82
CA THR A 140 33.01 -1.15 -5.07
C THR A 140 33.36 0.22 -5.62
N GLU A 141 33.10 0.47 -6.91
CA GLU A 141 33.35 1.78 -7.52
C GLU A 141 32.60 2.93 -6.81
N ARG A 142 31.41 2.64 -6.26
CA ARG A 142 30.62 3.64 -5.52
C ARG A 142 31.10 3.83 -4.07
N GLY A 143 31.59 2.77 -3.43
CA GLY A 143 32.04 2.80 -2.03
C GLY A 143 30.98 3.40 -1.09
N GLU A 144 31.38 4.38 -0.29
CA GLU A 144 30.55 5.08 0.70
C GLU A 144 29.77 6.29 0.11
N GLY A 145 29.81 6.52 -1.21
CA GLY A 145 29.16 7.66 -1.86
C GLY A 145 27.62 7.58 -1.84
N GLY A 146 26.95 8.59 -1.27
CA GLY A 146 25.49 8.73 -1.20
C GLY A 146 25.02 10.18 -1.40
N PHE A 147 23.70 10.42 -1.32
CA PHE A 147 23.08 11.76 -1.31
C PHE A 147 23.48 12.70 -2.48
N GLY A 148 23.34 12.25 -3.72
CA GLY A 148 23.63 13.08 -4.90
C GLY A 148 25.08 13.01 -5.38
N SER A 149 25.86 12.05 -4.90
CA SER A 149 27.25 11.79 -5.30
C SER A 149 27.49 11.54 -6.80
N THR A 150 26.43 11.42 -7.61
CA THR A 150 26.50 11.18 -9.06
C THR A 150 25.94 12.33 -9.91
N GLY A 151 25.51 13.46 -9.33
CA GLY A 151 24.93 14.54 -10.14
C GLY A 151 24.68 15.86 -9.43
N THR A 152 25.46 16.87 -9.83
CA THR A 152 25.09 18.30 -9.80
C THR A 152 25.23 18.81 -11.24
N ARG A 153 24.14 18.84 -11.99
CA ARG A 153 24.03 19.66 -13.21
C ARG A 153 22.70 20.39 -13.17
#